data_AF-A0A031LRX4-F1
#
_entry.id   AF-A0A031LRX4-F1
#
_cell.length_a   1.000
_cell.length_b   1.000
_cell.length_c   1.000
_cell.angle_alpha   90.00
_cell.angle_beta   90.00
_cell.angle_gamma   90.00
#
_symmetry.space_group_name_H-M   'P 1'
#
loop_
_entity.id
_entity.type
_entity.pdbx_description
1 polymer ?
#
loop_
_entity_poly.entity_id
_entity_poly.type
_entity_poly.pdbx_seq_one_letter_code
_entity_poly.pdbx_strand_id
1 'polypeptide(L)'
;MIEGFLFEELGVHTGFPFGYYEYNFPPYILGIPVAVILAWGIFSFLSSLALIPLKGQMKKIFLFPILMVTIDLAVDPIMVTAGAWKWLTVTSPNWFGIPYTNFLGWFLVSLIIAVSYFPWNKVIRWKERNTAFYLLLPLDYFLLIFNFFLHAKPQLTEPLLISTIISALLIGGIYSWSFKGG
;
A
#
# COMPACT_ATOMS: atom_id res chain seq x y z
N MET A 1 -0.22 2.69 -12.42
CA MET A 1 1.18 3.17 -12.35
C MET A 1 1.28 4.59 -12.86
N ILE A 2 0.68 4.91 -14.01
CA ILE A 2 0.65 6.27 -14.55
C ILE A 2 -0.09 7.21 -13.60
N GLU A 3 -1.20 6.75 -13.02
CA GLU A 3 -2.03 7.53 -12.09
C GLU A 3 -1.25 7.89 -10.82
N GLY A 4 -0.57 6.90 -10.21
CA GLY A 4 0.29 7.14 -9.05
C GLY A 4 1.40 8.14 -9.37
N PHE A 5 2.06 8.01 -10.52
CA PHE A 5 3.08 8.95 -10.96
C PHE A 5 2.55 10.38 -11.14
N LEU A 6 1.36 10.55 -11.74
CA LEU A 6 0.75 11.86 -11.93
C LEU A 6 0.39 12.55 -10.61
N PHE A 7 -0.13 11.80 -9.64
CA PHE A 7 -0.44 12.35 -8.32
C PHE A 7 0.82 12.63 -7.49
N GLU A 8 1.87 11.83 -7.68
CA GLU A 8 3.18 12.07 -7.06
C GLU A 8 3.82 13.36 -7.59
N GLU A 9 3.80 13.56 -8.91
CA GLU A 9 4.27 14.79 -9.56
C GLU A 9 3.48 16.00 -9.02
N LEU A 10 2.16 15.87 -8.92
CA LEU A 10 1.30 16.90 -8.34
C LEU A 10 1.66 17.16 -6.86
N GLY A 11 1.88 16.10 -6.09
CA GLY A 11 2.23 16.15 -4.67
C GLY A 11 3.56 16.85 -4.41
N VAL A 12 4.60 16.50 -5.16
CA VAL A 12 5.94 17.11 -5.04
C VAL A 12 5.89 18.60 -5.37
N HIS A 13 5.08 19.02 -6.36
CA HIS A 13 5.00 20.42 -6.77
C HIS A 13 4.02 21.28 -5.98
N THR A 14 2.94 20.69 -5.45
CA THR A 14 1.82 21.45 -4.85
C THR A 14 1.56 21.12 -3.38
N GLY A 15 2.16 20.06 -2.86
CA GLY A 15 1.84 19.52 -1.53
C GLY A 15 0.47 18.86 -1.43
N PHE A 16 -0.31 18.78 -2.52
CA PHE A 16 -1.61 18.10 -2.53
C PHE A 16 -1.52 16.80 -3.36
N PRO A 17 -2.08 15.67 -2.88
CA PRO A 17 -2.91 15.48 -1.68
C PRO A 17 -2.13 15.11 -0.40
N PHE A 18 -0.82 14.89 -0.48
CA PHE A 18 -0.05 14.22 0.58
C PHE A 18 0.43 15.13 1.71
N GLY A 19 0.63 16.40 1.44
CA GLY A 19 1.46 17.33 2.22
C GLY A 19 2.76 17.64 1.47
N TYR A 20 3.53 18.62 1.95
CA TYR A 20 4.85 18.94 1.44
C TYR A 20 5.91 18.03 2.05
N TYR A 21 6.80 17.50 1.21
CA TYR A 21 7.91 16.65 1.58
C TYR A 21 9.04 16.78 0.55
N GLU A 22 10.23 16.38 0.95
CA GLU A 22 11.43 16.41 0.11
C GLU A 22 12.09 15.04 0.08
N TYR A 23 12.42 14.57 -1.12
CA TYR A 23 13.16 13.33 -1.34
C TYR A 23 14.66 13.56 -1.34
N ASN A 24 15.39 12.74 -0.58
CA ASN A 24 16.84 12.85 -0.40
C ASN A 24 17.60 11.59 -0.86
N PHE A 25 17.03 10.81 -1.80
CA PHE A 25 17.69 9.61 -2.32
C PHE A 25 17.56 9.47 -3.85
N PRO A 26 18.65 9.69 -4.61
CA PRO A 26 18.67 9.52 -6.08
C PRO A 26 18.71 8.03 -6.49
N PRO A 27 18.50 7.71 -7.79
CA PRO A 27 18.24 8.62 -8.91
C PRO A 27 16.78 9.07 -9.02
N TYR A 28 16.58 10.24 -9.64
CA TYR A 28 15.28 10.87 -9.82
C TYR A 28 14.82 10.85 -11.28
N ILE A 29 13.51 10.73 -11.50
CA ILE A 29 12.82 11.07 -12.75
C ILE A 29 11.79 12.13 -12.39
N LEU A 30 11.92 13.33 -12.99
CA LEU A 30 11.04 14.47 -12.70
C LEU A 30 10.94 14.81 -11.19
N GLY A 31 12.06 14.70 -10.46
CA GLY A 31 12.10 14.99 -9.02
C GLY A 31 11.61 13.85 -8.11
N ILE A 32 11.10 12.75 -8.68
CA ILE A 32 10.62 11.58 -7.95
C ILE A 32 11.66 10.46 -8.02
N PRO A 33 12.07 9.85 -6.89
CA PRO A 33 12.99 8.72 -6.89
C PRO A 33 12.47 7.55 -7.72
N VAL A 34 13.32 6.97 -8.57
CA VAL A 34 12.94 5.82 -9.41
C VAL A 34 12.43 4.65 -8.57
N ALA A 35 13.02 4.44 -7.39
CA ALA A 35 12.60 3.37 -6.49
C ALA A 35 11.17 3.57 -5.96
N VAL A 36 10.71 4.82 -5.76
CA VAL A 36 9.33 5.12 -5.34
C VAL A 36 8.36 4.70 -6.44
N ILE A 37 8.64 5.07 -7.68
CA ILE A 37 7.82 4.71 -8.84
C ILE A 37 7.68 3.19 -8.96
N LEU A 38 8.78 2.46 -8.82
CA LEU A 38 8.79 1.00 -8.86
C LEU A 38 8.08 0.37 -7.65
N ALA A 39 8.31 0.92 -6.45
CA ALA A 39 7.70 0.43 -5.22
C ALA A 39 6.17 0.47 -5.30
N TRP A 40 5.59 1.57 -5.77
CA TRP A 40 4.13 1.67 -5.94
C TRP A 40 3.57 0.64 -6.92
N GLY A 41 4.31 0.35 -8.00
CA GLY A 41 3.95 -0.72 -8.93
C GLY A 41 3.91 -2.09 -8.25
N ILE A 42 4.94 -2.41 -7.45
CA ILE A 42 5.04 -3.66 -6.69
C ILE A 42 3.94 -3.74 -5.63
N PHE A 43 3.71 -2.68 -4.86
CA PHE A 43 2.69 -2.64 -3.81
C PHE A 43 1.28 -2.76 -4.39
N SER A 44 1.01 -2.09 -5.51
CA SER A 44 -0.24 -2.25 -6.25
C SER A 44 -0.44 -3.68 -6.71
N PHE A 45 0.63 -4.31 -7.24
CA PHE A 45 0.56 -5.71 -7.67
C PHE A 45 0.26 -6.64 -6.50
N LEU A 46 1.01 -6.57 -5.39
CA LEU A 46 0.81 -7.39 -4.20
C LEU A 46 -0.57 -7.20 -3.58
N SER A 47 -1.03 -5.96 -3.45
CA SER A 47 -2.38 -5.63 -2.99
C SER A 47 -3.44 -6.24 -3.90
N SER A 48 -3.22 -6.25 -5.23
CA SER A 48 -4.14 -6.89 -6.16
C SER A 48 -4.14 -8.42 -6.05
N LEU A 49 -2.98 -9.04 -5.80
CA LEU A 49 -2.84 -10.49 -5.61
C LEU A 49 -3.57 -10.95 -4.35
N ALA A 50 -3.43 -10.22 -3.24
CA ALA A 50 -4.10 -10.51 -1.99
C ALA A 50 -5.64 -10.50 -2.12
N LEU A 51 -6.18 -9.79 -3.12
CA LEU A 51 -7.62 -9.71 -3.37
C LEU A 51 -8.12 -10.72 -4.41
N ILE A 52 -7.26 -11.57 -4.98
CA ILE A 52 -7.67 -12.60 -5.94
C ILE A 52 -8.75 -13.54 -5.37
N PRO A 53 -8.60 -14.08 -4.14
CA PRO A 53 -9.57 -15.04 -3.57
C PRO A 53 -10.98 -14.47 -3.36
N LEU A 54 -11.11 -13.14 -3.28
CA LEU A 54 -12.40 -12.49 -3.05
C LEU A 54 -13.28 -12.51 -4.30
N LYS A 55 -14.56 -12.83 -4.09
CA LYS A 55 -15.63 -12.64 -5.07
C LYS A 55 -16.22 -11.22 -4.97
N GLY A 56 -16.53 -10.62 -6.12
CA GLY A 56 -17.20 -9.32 -6.23
C GLY A 56 -16.24 -8.13 -6.37
N GLN A 57 -16.42 -7.35 -7.44
CA GLN A 57 -15.55 -6.21 -7.76
C GLN A 57 -15.59 -5.10 -6.71
N MET A 58 -16.77 -4.79 -6.16
CA MET A 58 -16.91 -3.73 -5.16
C MET A 58 -16.04 -3.98 -3.92
N LYS A 59 -15.98 -5.22 -3.42
CA LYS A 59 -15.11 -5.58 -2.29
C LYS A 59 -13.64 -5.31 -2.61
N LYS A 60 -13.20 -5.64 -3.82
CA LYS A 60 -11.82 -5.39 -4.27
C LYS A 60 -11.54 -3.89 -4.37
N ILE A 61 -12.48 -3.13 -4.93
CA ILE A 61 -12.37 -1.67 -5.05
C ILE A 61 -12.23 -1.00 -3.67
N PHE A 62 -12.98 -1.45 -2.67
CA PHE A 62 -12.89 -0.90 -1.31
C PHE A 62 -11.65 -1.37 -0.54
N LEU A 63 -11.25 -2.63 -0.67
CA LEU A 63 -10.13 -3.18 0.11
C LEU A 63 -8.76 -2.83 -0.47
N PHE A 64 -8.64 -2.64 -1.79
CA PHE A 64 -7.38 -2.30 -2.44
C PHE A 64 -6.70 -1.05 -1.85
N PRO A 65 -7.36 0.11 -1.72
CA PRO A 65 -6.74 1.28 -1.11
C PRO A 65 -6.39 1.08 0.36
N ILE A 66 -7.13 0.24 1.10
CA ILE A 66 -6.82 -0.09 2.49
C ILE A 66 -5.52 -0.90 2.58
N LEU A 67 -5.34 -1.87 1.69
CA LEU A 67 -4.10 -2.63 1.59
C LEU A 67 -2.93 -1.70 1.21
N MET A 68 -3.09 -0.85 0.19
CA MET A 68 -2.04 0.11 -0.19
C MET A 68 -1.58 0.98 0.98
N VAL A 69 -2.52 1.62 1.69
CA VAL A 69 -2.20 2.46 2.86
C VAL A 69 -1.58 1.65 4.01
N THR A 70 -1.98 0.38 4.18
CA THR A 70 -1.40 -0.47 5.24
C THR A 70 0.08 -0.79 4.99
N ILE A 71 0.51 -0.88 3.73
CA ILE A 71 1.95 -0.96 3.40
C ILE A 71 2.64 0.35 3.81
N ASP A 72 2.04 1.51 3.51
CA ASP A 72 2.62 2.83 3.83
C ASP A 72 2.78 3.04 5.33
N LEU A 73 1.84 2.55 6.14
CA LEU A 73 1.97 2.58 7.61
C LEU A 73 3.27 1.92 8.10
N ALA A 74 3.82 0.97 7.34
CA ALA A 74 5.11 0.35 7.61
C ALA A 74 6.28 1.07 6.90
N VAL A 75 6.14 1.32 5.60
CA VAL A 75 7.22 1.81 4.74
C VAL A 75 7.59 3.26 5.08
N ASP A 76 6.61 4.12 5.35
CA ASP A 76 6.88 5.54 5.60
C ASP A 76 7.76 5.76 6.83
N PRO A 77 7.49 5.15 8.01
CA PRO A 77 8.41 5.23 9.14
C PRO A 77 9.82 4.73 8.82
N ILE A 78 9.95 3.64 8.06
CA ILE A 78 11.25 3.09 7.63
C ILE A 78 12.00 4.13 6.81
N MET A 79 11.34 4.73 5.81
CA MET A 79 11.95 5.66 4.86
C MET A 79 12.30 7.01 5.51
N VAL A 80 11.43 7.53 6.37
CA VAL A 80 11.72 8.74 7.17
C VAL A 80 12.89 8.48 8.12
N THR A 81 12.91 7.34 8.81
CA THR A 81 14.01 6.97 9.72
C THR A 81 15.33 6.76 8.96
N ALA A 82 15.27 6.28 7.72
CA ALA A 82 16.42 6.14 6.84
C ALA A 82 16.90 7.47 6.24
N GLY A 83 16.17 8.58 6.45
CA GLY A 83 16.46 9.88 5.86
C GLY A 83 16.17 9.96 4.36
N ALA A 84 15.43 8.99 3.81
CA ALA A 84 15.11 8.94 2.39
C ALA A 84 14.15 10.06 1.98
N TRP A 85 13.21 10.44 2.84
CA TRP A 85 12.45 11.66 2.67
C TRP A 85 12.13 12.31 4.00
N LYS A 86 11.80 13.60 3.94
CA LYS A 86 11.43 14.41 5.09
C LYS A 86 10.13 15.14 4.82
N TRP A 87 9.19 15.02 5.75
CA TRP A 87 7.95 15.79 5.71
C TRP A 87 8.18 17.21 6.21
N LEU A 88 7.70 18.19 5.44
CA LEU A 88 7.66 19.61 5.80
C LEU A 88 6.29 19.97 6.40
N THR A 89 5.24 19.31 5.93
CA THR A 89 3.89 19.43 6.51
C THR A 89 3.78 18.60 7.78
N VAL A 90 3.25 19.22 8.83
CA VAL A 90 2.93 18.56 10.10
C VAL A 90 1.43 18.63 10.34
N THR A 91 0.84 17.50 10.72
CA THR A 91 -0.57 17.42 11.10
C THR A 91 -0.72 16.92 12.53
N SER A 92 -1.88 17.20 13.14
CA SER A 92 -2.32 16.57 14.39
C SER A 92 -3.73 16.03 14.18
N PRO A 93 -3.94 14.70 14.24
CA PRO A 93 -2.96 13.63 14.55
C PRO A 93 -1.89 13.43 13.45
N ASN A 94 -0.82 12.70 13.76
CA ASN A 94 0.16 12.20 12.78
C ASN A 94 0.54 10.76 13.09
N TRP A 95 1.14 10.07 12.12
CA TRP A 95 1.65 8.71 12.25
C TRP A 95 3.17 8.74 12.37
N PHE A 96 3.72 8.69 13.59
CA PHE A 96 5.17 8.70 13.84
C PHE A 96 5.92 9.82 13.09
N GLY A 97 5.33 11.01 13.02
CA GLY A 97 5.89 12.17 12.31
C GLY A 97 5.47 12.29 10.84
N ILE A 98 4.71 11.34 10.31
CA ILE A 98 4.13 11.39 8.96
C ILE A 98 2.73 12.00 9.00
N PRO A 99 2.45 13.02 8.18
CA PRO A 99 1.16 13.70 8.20
C PRO A 99 0.02 12.77 7.76
N TYR A 100 -1.13 12.88 8.41
CA TYR A 100 -2.29 12.01 8.08
C TYR A 100 -2.80 12.23 6.65
N THR A 101 -2.54 13.42 6.10
CA THR A 101 -2.86 13.76 4.71
C THR A 101 -2.16 12.84 3.72
N ASN A 102 -0.98 12.30 4.04
CA ASN A 102 -0.29 11.35 3.18
C ASN A 102 -1.14 10.08 2.97
N PHE A 103 -1.57 9.46 4.06
CA PHE A 103 -2.39 8.24 4.00
C PHE A 103 -3.75 8.48 3.37
N LEU A 104 -4.38 9.64 3.61
CA LEU A 104 -5.62 10.01 2.92
C LEU A 104 -5.40 10.21 1.42
N GLY A 105 -4.30 10.87 1.04
CA GLY A 105 -3.89 11.04 -0.34
C GLY A 105 -3.71 9.69 -1.04
N TRP A 106 -2.91 8.80 -0.45
CA TRP A 106 -2.68 7.47 -1.01
C TRP A 106 -3.93 6.60 -1.02
N PHE A 107 -4.82 6.75 -0.04
CA PHE A 107 -6.14 6.11 -0.08
C PHE A 107 -6.93 6.57 -1.31
N LEU A 108 -7.02 7.87 -1.56
CA LEU A 108 -7.77 8.44 -2.69
C LEU A 108 -7.15 8.03 -4.04
N VAL A 109 -5.82 8.14 -4.17
CA VAL A 109 -5.10 7.73 -5.38
C VAL A 109 -5.30 6.25 -5.65
N SER A 110 -5.16 5.42 -4.62
CA SER A 110 -5.35 3.97 -4.74
C SER A 110 -6.79 3.60 -5.04
N LEU A 111 -7.77 4.37 -4.55
CA LEU A 111 -9.19 4.17 -4.87
C LEU A 111 -9.45 4.49 -6.35
N ILE A 112 -8.87 5.56 -6.88
CA ILE A 112 -8.94 5.90 -8.31
C ILE A 112 -8.34 4.77 -9.14
N ILE A 113 -7.16 4.28 -8.76
CA ILE A 113 -6.52 3.12 -9.41
C ILE A 113 -7.45 1.90 -9.36
N ALA A 114 -8.06 1.61 -8.21
CA ALA A 114 -8.93 0.45 -8.04
C ALA A 114 -10.18 0.53 -8.92
N VAL A 115 -10.85 1.69 -8.97
CA VAL A 115 -12.02 1.95 -9.82
C VAL A 115 -11.67 1.85 -11.29
N SER A 116 -10.48 2.31 -11.71
CA SER A 116 -10.02 2.17 -13.09
C SER A 116 -9.52 0.76 -13.44
N TYR A 117 -9.01 -0.01 -12.47
CA TYR A 117 -8.40 -1.32 -12.71
C TYR A 117 -9.42 -2.46 -12.66
N PHE A 118 -10.17 -2.61 -11.56
CA PHE A 118 -10.97 -3.83 -11.32
C PHE A 118 -12.14 -4.06 -12.28
N PRO A 119 -12.84 -3.03 -12.80
CA PRO A 119 -13.90 -3.25 -13.80
C PRO A 119 -13.38 -3.79 -15.13
N TRP A 120 -12.17 -3.37 -15.52
CA TRP A 120 -11.55 -3.69 -16.81
C TRP A 120 -10.65 -4.92 -16.73
N ASN A 121 -10.19 -5.26 -15.53
CA ASN A 121 -9.32 -6.38 -15.30
C ASN A 121 -10.07 -7.72 -15.41
N LYS A 122 -10.06 -8.29 -16.62
CA LYS A 122 -10.53 -9.66 -16.90
C LYS A 122 -9.47 -10.74 -16.57
N VAL A 123 -8.28 -10.34 -16.12
CA VAL A 123 -7.04 -11.14 -16.24
C VAL A 123 -6.96 -12.37 -15.34
N ILE A 124 -7.86 -12.56 -14.38
CA ILE A 124 -7.80 -13.77 -13.53
C ILE A 124 -9.18 -14.44 -13.45
N ARG A 125 -9.69 -14.87 -14.62
CA ARG A 125 -10.59 -16.04 -14.70
C ARG A 125 -9.74 -17.30 -14.82
N TRP A 126 -8.86 -17.55 -13.85
CA TRP A 126 -8.16 -18.83 -13.81
C TRP A 126 -9.18 -19.90 -13.45
N LYS A 127 -9.53 -20.68 -14.46
CA LYS A 127 -10.45 -21.81 -14.37
C LYS A 127 -9.91 -22.77 -13.32
N GLU A 128 -10.75 -23.05 -12.33
CA GLU A 128 -10.56 -23.88 -11.16
C GLU A 128 -9.62 -25.07 -11.37
N ARG A 129 -8.62 -25.21 -10.48
CA ARG A 129 -8.08 -26.53 -10.12
C ARG A 129 -7.34 -26.60 -8.78
N ASN A 130 -6.89 -25.48 -8.18
CA ASN A 130 -6.14 -25.54 -6.92
C ASN A 130 -6.44 -24.38 -5.95
N THR A 131 -7.46 -24.55 -5.11
CA THR A 131 -7.85 -23.58 -4.07
C THR A 131 -6.69 -23.24 -3.14
N ALA A 132 -5.83 -24.23 -2.83
CA ALA A 132 -4.67 -24.06 -1.96
C ALA A 132 -3.69 -22.99 -2.46
N PHE A 133 -3.49 -22.86 -3.78
CA PHE A 133 -2.57 -21.88 -4.35
C PHE A 133 -3.06 -20.43 -4.11
N TYR A 134 -4.35 -20.18 -4.29
CA TYR A 134 -4.92 -18.84 -4.06
C TYR A 134 -4.87 -18.44 -2.59
N LEU A 135 -4.77 -19.40 -1.68
CA LEU A 135 -4.62 -19.11 -0.27
C LEU A 135 -3.22 -18.63 0.08
N LEU A 136 -2.21 -18.82 -0.78
CA LEU A 136 -0.87 -18.29 -0.53
C LEU A 136 -0.77 -16.80 -0.91
N LEU A 137 -1.57 -16.32 -1.85
CA LEU A 137 -1.44 -14.96 -2.38
C LEU A 137 -1.71 -13.84 -1.35
N PRO A 138 -2.74 -13.92 -0.49
CA PRO A 138 -2.90 -12.97 0.60
C PRO A 138 -1.81 -13.12 1.68
N LEU A 139 -1.22 -14.31 1.82
CA LEU A 139 -0.16 -14.55 2.79
C LEU A 139 1.12 -13.81 2.40
N ASP A 140 1.48 -13.76 1.11
CA ASP A 140 2.64 -13.01 0.63
C ASP A 140 2.60 -11.53 1.04
N TYR A 141 1.40 -10.93 0.99
CA TYR A 141 1.16 -9.56 1.44
C TYR A 141 1.44 -9.40 2.95
N PHE A 142 0.91 -10.32 3.78
CA PHE A 142 1.19 -10.32 5.22
C PHE A 142 2.68 -10.53 5.50
N LEU A 143 3.31 -11.49 4.81
CA LEU A 143 4.71 -11.84 5.00
C LEU A 143 5.65 -10.68 4.66
N LEU A 144 5.32 -9.85 3.67
CA LEU A 144 6.07 -8.63 3.38
C LEU A 144 6.13 -7.71 4.60
N ILE A 145 4.98 -7.38 5.18
CA ILE A 145 4.89 -6.43 6.30
C ILE A 145 5.46 -7.06 7.57
N PHE A 146 5.18 -8.33 7.81
CA PHE A 146 5.76 -9.09 8.91
C PHE A 146 7.29 -9.15 8.81
N ASN A 147 7.84 -9.30 7.60
CA ASN A 147 9.29 -9.29 7.40
C ASN A 147 9.92 -7.94 7.77
N PHE A 148 9.24 -6.81 7.52
CA PHE A 148 9.69 -5.51 8.01
C PHE A 148 9.75 -5.48 9.54
N PHE A 149 8.72 -5.99 10.22
CA PHE A 149 8.70 -6.06 11.67
C PHE A 149 9.79 -6.98 12.26
N LEU A 150 10.02 -8.16 11.64
CA LEU A 150 11.07 -9.08 12.08
C LEU A 150 12.47 -8.44 12.07
N HIS A 151 12.70 -7.50 11.15
CA HIS A 151 13.96 -6.78 11.01
C HIS A 151 13.88 -5.34 11.55
N ALA A 152 12.86 -5.04 12.38
CA ALA A 152 12.66 -3.72 12.92
C ALA A 152 13.83 -3.30 13.81
N LYS A 153 14.36 -2.10 13.55
CA LYS A 153 15.21 -1.40 14.53
C LYS A 153 14.35 -0.96 15.72
N PRO A 154 14.90 -0.80 16.93
CA PRO A 154 14.13 -0.46 18.13
C PRO A 154 13.16 0.72 17.95
N GLN A 155 13.60 1.79 17.29
CA GLN A 155 12.78 2.98 17.02
C GLN A 155 11.62 2.78 16.02
N LEU A 156 11.61 1.66 15.29
CA LEU A 156 10.57 1.30 14.32
C LEU A 156 9.64 0.20 14.83
N THR A 157 9.90 -0.35 16.02
CA THR A 157 9.14 -1.50 16.56
C THR A 157 7.65 -1.23 16.59
N GLU A 158 7.24 -0.06 17.08
CA GLU A 158 5.83 0.28 17.27
C GLU A 158 5.05 0.44 15.95
N PRO A 159 5.47 1.28 14.98
CA PRO A 159 4.73 1.40 13.71
C PRO A 159 4.67 0.07 12.97
N LEU A 160 5.77 -0.69 12.96
CA LEU A 160 5.85 -1.96 12.24
C LEU A 160 5.05 -3.08 12.91
N LEU A 161 4.94 -3.08 14.23
CA LEU A 161 4.06 -4.00 14.95
C LEU A 161 2.60 -3.69 14.63
N ILE A 162 2.20 -2.41 14.67
CA ILE A 162 0.81 -2.02 14.40
C ILE A 162 0.44 -2.34 12.95
N SER A 163 1.28 -2.00 11.97
CA SER A 163 1.02 -2.33 10.57
C SER A 163 0.95 -3.84 10.34
N THR A 164 1.79 -4.63 11.03
CA THR A 164 1.75 -6.09 11.00
C THR A 164 0.42 -6.62 11.54
N ILE A 165 -0.05 -6.13 12.68
CA ILE A 165 -1.34 -6.54 13.26
C ILE A 165 -2.49 -6.18 12.30
N ILE A 166 -2.50 -4.96 11.75
CA ILE A 166 -3.51 -4.53 10.78
C ILE A 166 -3.49 -5.45 9.56
N SER A 167 -2.31 -5.76 9.01
CA SER A 167 -2.19 -6.65 7.87
C SER A 167 -2.71 -8.07 8.19
N ALA A 168 -2.41 -8.62 9.36
CA ALA A 168 -2.93 -9.91 9.79
C ALA A 168 -4.46 -9.94 9.86
N LEU A 169 -5.06 -8.88 10.41
CA LEU A 169 -6.52 -8.73 10.49
C LEU A 169 -7.16 -8.62 9.11
N LEU A 170 -6.58 -7.80 8.21
CA LEU A 170 -7.05 -7.66 6.83
C LEU A 170 -6.98 -8.98 6.08
N ILE A 171 -5.85 -9.69 6.15
CA ILE A 171 -5.67 -10.97 5.48
C ILE A 171 -6.59 -12.04 6.07
N GLY A 172 -6.75 -12.10 7.39
CA GLY A 172 -7.71 -12.99 8.05
C GLY A 172 -9.16 -12.73 7.64
N GLY A 173 -9.53 -11.45 7.48
CA GLY A 173 -10.83 -11.03 6.95
C GLY A 173 -11.03 -11.43 5.49
N ILE A 174 -10.01 -11.25 4.65
CA ILE A 174 -10.00 -11.66 3.25
C ILE A 174 -10.24 -13.16 3.13
N TYR A 175 -9.51 -13.99 3.88
CA TYR A 175 -9.76 -15.44 3.90
C TYR A 175 -11.18 -15.77 4.32
N SER A 176 -11.62 -15.20 5.46
CA SER A 176 -12.96 -15.44 6.00
C SER A 176 -14.07 -15.13 4.99
N TRP A 177 -13.94 -14.05 4.22
CA TRP A 177 -14.91 -13.69 3.18
C TRP A 177 -14.79 -14.50 1.90
N SER A 178 -13.62 -15.04 1.61
CA SER A 178 -13.40 -15.88 0.42
C SER A 178 -14.10 -17.23 0.56
N PHE A 179 -14.20 -17.78 1.77
CA PHE A 179 -14.81 -19.09 2.05
C PHE A 179 -16.29 -19.04 2.43
N LYS A 180 -16.81 -17.91 2.95
CA LYS A 180 -18.23 -17.78 3.35
C LYS A 180 -19.22 -17.59 2.19
N GLY A 181 -18.74 -17.48 0.95
CA GLY A 181 -19.56 -17.30 -0.25
C GLY A 181 -19.48 -18.47 -1.24
N GLY A 182 -19.22 -19.68 -0.72
CA GLY A 182 -19.26 -20.96 -1.46
C GLY A 182 -20.59 -21.66 -1.26
#